data_AF-A0AAI8T4Y4-F1
#
_entry.id   AF-A0AAI8T4Y4-F1
#
_cell.length_a   1.000
_cell.length_b   1.000
_cell.length_c   1.000
_cell.angle_alpha   90.00
_cell.angle_beta   90.00
_cell.angle_gamma   90.00
#
_symmetry.space_group_name_H-M   'P 1'
#
loop_
_entity.id
_entity.type
_entity.pdbx_description
1 polymer ?
#
loop_
_entity_poly.entity_id
_entity_poly.type
_entity_poly.pdbx_seq_one_letter_code
_entity_poly.pdbx_strand_id
1 'polypeptide(L)'
;MFVAIDRTSKFAFVELHEKAPTAISKDFLLRLIAAVPYKIHTVLTDNGIQFTTPGAGGSAVPLIKEAIANGEIFRAHAFEYACARNDIKHRTTKARHPWTNGESRE
;
A
#
# COMPACT_ATOMS: atom_id res chain seq x y z
N MET A 1 -8.55 -9.59 -7.69
CA MET A 1 -9.05 -8.22 -7.94
C MET A 1 -8.37 -7.28 -6.96
N PHE A 2 -7.86 -6.15 -7.43
CA PHE A 2 -7.35 -5.05 -6.62
C PHE A 2 -8.22 -3.81 -6.86
N VAL A 3 -8.53 -3.09 -5.79
CA VAL A 3 -9.37 -1.89 -5.82
C VAL A 3 -8.71 -0.82 -4.97
N ALA A 4 -8.62 0.39 -5.50
CA ALA A 4 -8.27 1.59 -4.76
C ALA A 4 -9.40 2.59 -4.89
N ILE A 5 -9.78 3.19 -3.76
CA ILE A 5 -10.81 4.23 -3.70
C ILE A 5 -10.15 5.45 -3.08
N ASP A 6 -10.16 6.56 -3.81
CA ASP A 6 -9.87 7.87 -3.23
C ASP A 6 -11.08 8.33 -2.40
N ARG A 7 -10.87 8.48 -1.09
CA ARG A 7 -11.93 8.86 -0.16
C ARG A 7 -12.44 10.28 -0.37
N THR A 8 -11.64 11.16 -0.99
CA THR A 8 -12.02 12.56 -1.22
C THR A 8 -12.79 12.71 -2.53
N SER A 9 -12.21 12.30 -3.66
CA SER A 9 -12.87 12.45 -4.97
C SER A 9 -13.90 11.36 -5.29
N LYS A 10 -13.93 10.27 -4.51
CA LYS A 10 -14.68 9.03 -4.79
C LYS A 10 -14.24 8.33 -6.07
N PHE A 11 -13.09 8.70 -6.64
CA PHE A 11 -12.48 8.01 -7.76
C PHE A 11 -12.12 6.57 -7.37
N ALA A 12 -12.50 5.61 -8.21
CA ALA A 12 -12.18 4.20 -8.05
C ALA A 12 -11.29 3.71 -9.19
N PHE A 13 -10.21 3.03 -8.83
CA PHE A 13 -9.30 2.36 -9.77
C PHE A 13 -9.31 0.87 -9.47
N VAL A 14 -9.58 0.05 -10.50
CA VAL A 14 -9.82 -1.38 -10.35
C VAL A 14 -9.02 -2.16 -11.37
N GLU A 15 -8.38 -3.23 -10.93
CA GLU A 15 -7.74 -4.19 -11.82
C GLU A 15 -8.14 -5.63 -11.46
N LEU A 16 -8.57 -6.38 -12.46
CA LEU A 16 -8.82 -7.80 -12.34
C LEU A 16 -7.54 -8.57 -12.71
N HIS A 17 -7.15 -9.48 -11.82
CA HIS A 17 -5.99 -10.34 -11.99
C HIS A 17 -6.39 -11.76 -11.63
N GLU A 18 -5.92 -12.74 -12.41
CA GLU A 18 -6.19 -14.17 -12.18
C GLU A 18 -5.66 -14.64 -10.82
N LYS A 19 -4.55 -14.03 -10.36
CA LYS A 19 -3.92 -14.27 -9.05
C LYS A 19 -3.63 -12.94 -8.37
N ALA A 20 -3.48 -12.94 -7.05
CA ALA A 20 -3.13 -11.75 -6.26
C ALA A 20 -1.80 -11.92 -5.48
N PRO A 21 -0.67 -12.17 -6.15
CA PRO A 21 0.64 -12.20 -5.50
C PRO A 21 1.12 -10.79 -5.14
N THR A 22 2.12 -10.75 -4.27
CA THR A 22 2.81 -9.54 -3.80
C THR A 22 3.42 -8.67 -4.89
N ALA A 23 3.85 -9.28 -6.00
CA ALA A 23 4.37 -8.54 -7.15
C ALA A 23 3.26 -7.72 -7.82
N ILE A 24 2.05 -8.26 -7.90
CA ILE A 24 0.92 -7.59 -8.56
C ILE A 24 0.42 -6.41 -7.70
N SER A 25 0.44 -6.50 -6.37
CA SER A 25 0.06 -5.36 -5.53
C SER A 25 1.02 -4.17 -5.70
N LYS A 26 2.33 -4.43 -5.82
CA LYS A 26 3.34 -3.41 -6.16
C LYS A 26 3.02 -2.75 -7.51
N ASP A 27 2.78 -3.56 -8.53
CA ASP A 27 2.50 -3.04 -9.88
C ASP A 27 1.17 -2.28 -9.94
N PHE A 28 0.15 -2.74 -9.22
CA PHE A 28 -1.13 -2.04 -9.05
C PHE A 28 -0.92 -0.64 -8.46
N LEU A 29 -0.12 -0.51 -7.39
CA LEU A 29 0.20 0.79 -6.80
C LEU A 29 0.91 1.71 -7.80
N LEU A 30 1.89 1.21 -8.55
CA LEU A 30 2.61 2.02 -9.54
C LEU A 30 1.70 2.49 -10.68
N ARG A 31 0.78 1.64 -11.15
CA ARG A 31 -0.22 2.03 -12.15
C ARG A 31 -1.23 3.02 -11.60
N LEU A 32 -1.67 2.86 -10.35
CA LEU A 32 -2.51 3.85 -9.68
C LEU A 32 -1.83 5.22 -9.60
N ILE A 33 -0.56 5.27 -9.19
CA ILE A 33 0.23 6.52 -9.13
C ILE A 33 0.29 7.20 -10.51
N ALA A 34 0.46 6.43 -11.59
CA ALA A 34 0.49 6.96 -12.94
C ALA A 34 -0.89 7.41 -13.46
N ALA A 35 -1.98 6.84 -12.95
CA ALA A 35 -3.33 7.10 -13.42
C ALA A 35 -3.98 8.36 -12.82
N VAL A 36 -3.54 8.79 -11.63
CA VAL A 36 -4.13 9.94 -10.94
C VAL A 36 -3.31 11.23 -11.17
N PRO A 37 -3.95 12.40 -11.38
CA PRO A 37 -3.24 13.66 -11.64
C PRO A 37 -2.72 14.34 -10.36
N TYR A 38 -2.59 13.61 -9.25
CA TYR A 38 -2.20 14.15 -7.94
C TYR A 38 -1.27 13.20 -7.18
N LYS A 39 -0.49 13.75 -6.25
CA LYS A 39 0.40 12.95 -5.39
C LYS A 39 -0.42 12.18 -4.36
N ILE A 40 -0.28 10.86 -4.35
CA ILE A 40 -0.81 10.01 -3.29
C ILE A 40 0.08 10.16 -2.05
N HIS A 41 -0.45 10.71 -0.96
CA HIS A 41 0.32 10.88 0.27
C HIS A 41 0.21 9.71 1.24
N THR A 42 -0.89 8.98 1.21
CA THR A 42 -1.15 7.88 2.15
C THR A 42 -2.02 6.81 1.50
N VAL A 43 -1.65 5.55 1.71
CA VAL A 43 -2.48 4.39 1.39
C VAL A 43 -2.85 3.66 2.67
N LEU A 44 -4.12 3.27 2.78
CA LEU A 44 -4.65 2.46 3.87
C LEU A 44 -5.01 1.09 3.28
N THR A 45 -4.41 0.03 3.81
CA THR A 45 -4.72 -1.36 3.42
C THR A 45 -5.08 -2.20 4.64
N ASP A 46 -5.58 -3.41 4.44
CA ASP A 46 -5.54 -4.42 5.49
C ASP A 46 -4.11 -4.94 5.71
N ASN A 47 -3.94 -5.82 6.70
CA ASN A 47 -2.68 -6.56 6.96
C ASN A 47 -2.56 -7.82 6.09
N GLY A 48 -3.18 -7.84 4.91
CA GLY A 48 -3.09 -8.97 3.99
C GLY A 48 -1.66 -9.18 3.49
N ILE A 49 -1.31 -10.43 3.23
CA ILE A 49 0.01 -10.85 2.69
C ILE A 49 0.34 -10.20 1.35
N GLN A 50 -0.64 -9.62 0.66
CA GLN A 50 -0.45 -8.86 -0.56
C GLN A 50 0.17 -7.49 -0.31
N PHE A 51 -0.02 -6.90 0.87
CA PHE A 51 0.37 -5.52 1.16
C PHE A 51 1.45 -5.42 2.24
N THR A 52 1.52 -6.39 3.15
CA THR A 52 2.48 -6.37 4.26
C THR A 52 3.14 -7.72 4.50
N THR A 53 4.28 -7.67 5.20
CA THR A 53 4.86 -8.89 5.79
C THR A 53 3.96 -9.40 6.92
N PRO A 54 3.46 -10.65 6.87
CA PRO A 54 2.63 -11.20 7.93
C PRO A 54 3.32 -11.13 9.30
N GLY A 55 2.61 -10.63 10.31
CA GLY A 55 3.12 -10.55 11.69
C GLY A 55 4.00 -9.34 12.02
N ALA A 56 4.27 -8.44 11.05
CA ALA A 56 5.16 -7.29 11.26
C ALA A 56 4.63 -6.20 12.23
N GLY A 57 3.38 -6.30 12.68
CA GLY A 57 2.81 -5.37 13.68
C GLY A 57 2.51 -3.95 13.18
N GLY A 58 2.84 -3.63 11.93
CA GLY A 58 2.63 -2.32 11.30
C GLY A 58 3.33 -2.21 9.95
N SER A 59 3.33 -1.00 9.37
CA SER A 59 4.04 -0.74 8.12
C SER A 59 5.56 -0.61 8.34
N ALA A 60 6.34 -1.29 7.53
CA ALA A 60 7.79 -1.21 7.48
C ALA A 60 8.31 -0.01 6.67
N VAL A 61 7.44 0.81 6.05
CA VAL A 61 7.85 1.93 5.19
C VAL A 61 8.87 2.88 5.84
N PRO A 62 8.74 3.30 7.12
CA PRO A 62 9.75 4.14 7.76
C PRO A 62 11.13 3.49 7.83
N LEU A 63 11.19 2.20 8.21
CA LEU A 63 12.44 1.42 8.29
C LEU A 63 13.07 1.24 6.91
N ILE A 64 12.25 0.99 5.89
CA ILE A 64 12.72 0.86 4.51
C ILE A 64 13.31 2.19 4.02
N LYS A 65 12.69 3.34 4.33
CA LYS A 65 13.23 4.65 3.96
C LYS A 65 14.58 4.92 4.62
N GLU A 66 14.71 4.58 5.89
CA GLU A 66 15.97 4.71 6.64
C GLU A 66 17.07 3.82 6.05
N ALA A 67 16.78 2.54 5.80
CA ALA A 67 17.73 1.61 5.19
C ALA A 67 18.19 2.08 3.79
N ILE A 68 17.28 2.65 2.98
CA ILE A 68 17.64 3.26 1.69
C ILE A 68 18.57 4.47 1.89
N ALA A 69 18.26 5.35 2.83
CA ALA A 69 19.06 6.55 3.10
C ALA A 69 20.47 6.21 3.59
N ASN A 70 20.61 5.13 4.34
CA ASN A 70 21.88 4.62 4.86
C ASN A 70 22.66 3.76 3.85
N GLY A 71 22.07 3.45 2.69
CA GLY A 71 22.70 2.58 1.69
C GLY A 71 22.83 1.11 2.13
N GLU A 72 21.96 0.66 3.04
CA GLU A 72 22.00 -0.69 3.60
C GLU A 72 21.53 -1.75 2.60
N ILE A 73 22.01 -2.98 2.74
CA ILE A 73 21.47 -4.16 2.05
C ILE A 73 20.36 -4.74 2.93
N PHE A 74 19.13 -4.72 2.43
CA PHE A 74 17.96 -5.20 3.16
C PHE A 74 17.00 -6.00 2.27
N ARG A 75 16.08 -6.73 2.91
CA ARG A 75 14.92 -7.34 2.26
C ARG A 75 13.68 -6.58 2.68
N ALA A 76 12.82 -6.28 1.72
CA ALA A 76 11.56 -5.58 1.96
C ALA A 76 10.41 -6.21 1.18
N HIS A 77 9.21 -6.11 1.75
CA HIS A 77 7.99 -6.44 1.06
C HIS A 77 7.79 -5.53 -0.16
N ALA A 78 7.46 -6.08 -1.32
CA ALA A 78 7.46 -5.34 -2.59
C ALA A 78 6.54 -4.10 -2.57
N PHE A 79 5.34 -4.23 -2.00
CA PHE A 79 4.40 -3.13 -1.87
C PHE A 79 4.94 -2.01 -0.95
N GLU A 80 5.51 -2.37 0.20
CA GLU A 80 6.04 -1.41 1.17
C GLU A 80 7.28 -0.71 0.62
N TYR A 81 8.12 -1.44 -0.13
CA TYR A 81 9.24 -0.86 -0.86
C TYR A 81 8.77 0.18 -1.90
N ALA A 82 7.72 -0.11 -2.66
CA ALA A 82 7.15 0.85 -3.61
C ALA A 82 6.58 2.09 -2.90
N CYS A 83 5.89 1.93 -1.77
CA CYS A 83 5.45 3.05 -0.95
C CYS A 83 6.63 3.92 -0.48
N ALA A 84 7.70 3.30 0.03
CA ALA A 84 8.90 4.01 0.50
C ALA A 84 9.58 4.82 -0.62
N ARG A 85 9.75 4.21 -1.80
CA ARG A 85 10.38 4.84 -2.98
C ARG A 85 9.57 6.00 -3.56
N ASN A 86 8.25 5.97 -3.42
CA ASN A 86 7.34 7.01 -3.92
C ASN A 86 6.92 8.01 -2.84
N ASP A 87 7.56 7.98 -1.66
CA ASP A 87 7.25 8.86 -0.54
C ASP A 87 5.78 8.77 -0.05
N ILE A 88 5.21 7.57 -0.11
CA ILE A 88 3.83 7.29 0.29
C ILE A 88 3.83 6.70 1.70
N LYS A 89 3.06 7.30 2.61
CA LYS A 89 2.82 6.70 3.93
C LYS A 89 1.91 5.48 3.77
N HIS A 90 2.30 4.35 4.33
CA HIS A 90 1.46 3.17 4.36
C HIS A 90 0.92 2.97 5.77
N ARG A 91 -0.40 2.85 5.87
CA ARG A 91 -1.11 2.54 7.10
C ARG A 91 -1.83 1.22 6.92
N THR A 92 -1.90 0.44 7.99
CA THR A 92 -2.68 -0.79 8.02
C THR A 92 -3.83 -0.68 8.99
N THR A 93 -4.96 -1.30 8.64
CA THR A 93 -6.07 -1.44 9.56
C THR A 93 -5.75 -2.48 10.63
N LYS A 94 -6.33 -2.37 11.83
CA LYS A 94 -6.16 -3.42 12.85
C LYS A 94 -6.78 -4.72 12.35
N ALA A 95 -6.08 -5.83 12.60
CA ALA A 95 -6.66 -7.15 12.37
C ALA A 95 -8.02 -7.26 13.08
N ARG A 96 -9.02 -7.82 12.38
CA ARG A 96 -10.40 -8.05 12.87
C ARG A 96 -11.35 -6.84 12.91
N HIS A 97 -11.07 -5.76 12.16
CA HIS A 97 -12.04 -4.68 11.91
C HIS A 97 -12.32 -4.45 10.41
N PRO A 98 -13.21 -5.25 9.80
CA PRO A 98 -13.53 -5.17 8.36
C PRO A 98 -14.07 -3.80 7.91
N TRP A 99 -14.63 -3.02 8.83
CA TRP A 99 -15.38 -1.79 8.52
C TRP A 99 -14.51 -0.55 8.25
N THR A 100 -13.19 -0.67 8.21
CA THR A 100 -12.30 0.47 7.85
C THR A 100 -11.97 0.52 6.36
N ASN A 101 -12.41 -0.48 5.58
CA ASN A 101 -12.28 -0.52 4.11
C ASN A 101 -13.53 0.02 3.39
N GLY A 102 -14.63 0.26 4.12
CA GLY A 102 -15.77 1.06 3.70
C GLY A 102 -15.77 2.37 4.49
N GLU A 103 -16.12 3.47 3.85
CA GLU A 103 -16.09 4.83 4.41
C GLU A 103 -16.47 4.90 5.90
N SER A 104 -15.50 5.23 6.76
CA SER A 104 -15.77 5.66 8.14
C SER A 104 -14.53 6.31 8.75
N ARG A 105 -14.46 7.64 8.61
CA ARG A 105 -14.50 8.62 9.71
C ARG A 105 -14.03 9.98 9.19
N GLU A 106 -14.88 10.98 9.45
CA GLU A 106 -14.53 12.41 9.47
C GLU A 106 -13.26 12.67 10.30
#